data_AF-G9XB44-F1
#
_entry.id   AF-G9XB44-F1
#
_cell.length_a   1.000
_cell.length_b   1.000
_cell.length_c   1.000
_cell.angle_alpha   90.00
_cell.angle_beta   90.00
_cell.angle_gamma   90.00
#
_symmetry.space_group_name_H-M   'P 1'
#
loop_
_entity.id
_entity.type
_entity.pdbx_description
1 polymer ?
#
loop_
_entity_poly.entity_id
_entity_poly.type
_entity_poly.pdbx_seq_one_letter_code
_entity_poly.pdbx_strand_id
1 'polypeptide(L)'
;MKSLKKLISIFLVLLLVVVAFPLGEKSISYADEKVFSDIDNHYAKQTILNWVDKGLIKGYDDGTFKPNKNITRAEFVHIISDYLNLTEKSEVSFKDVPNDAWYFDDLSKVVNKKLINGYEDNTFRANKNITRQEACVIVAKMSDNLPKVKDVHFADENSFPSWAKESIMKLAQAGIISGYSDTTFKAKNNITRAEIVIVLDKIESQKQKIKEYKKEDKPKEENKQDKKGKLSSEGGGGGSYQSNSNNIEEEKQPNPASDFEFDKSTGTITKYIGIRRNVVIPKMIDGVEVKAIGGFTTYGEGAFQEQNIRTVVIPDSVTIILQNAFFKNNLTSLEIPNSLKYIERNAFASNKLTSLEIPESLEYIGAMAFYNNKITSLEIPETLEDFGFEAFSHNEITSLKLSKSISSIAYGAFEYNKLEYLTIPDTITSIGMWTFKHNKLISVEIGAHTIVENDAFDDGVTIIRR
;
A
#
# COMPACT_ATOMS: atom_id res chain seq x y z
N MET A 1 -16.27 68.92 -41.65
CA MET A 1 -15.87 68.71 -40.24
C MET A 1 -17.05 68.74 -39.26
N LYS A 2 -18.11 67.94 -39.48
CA LYS A 2 -19.23 67.77 -38.54
C LYS A 2 -19.69 66.32 -38.34
N SER A 3 -19.00 65.34 -38.93
CA SER A 3 -19.31 63.90 -38.80
C SER A 3 -18.28 63.08 -38.02
N LEU A 4 -17.21 63.69 -37.49
CA LEU A 4 -16.18 62.98 -36.70
C LEU A 4 -16.25 63.25 -35.19
N LYS A 5 -17.20 64.06 -34.71
CA LYS A 5 -17.38 64.39 -33.28
C LYS A 5 -18.49 63.61 -32.57
N LYS A 6 -19.15 62.66 -33.25
CA LYS A 6 -20.20 61.81 -32.64
C LYS A 6 -19.81 60.35 -32.43
N LEU A 7 -18.58 59.96 -32.76
CA LEU A 7 -18.10 58.57 -32.57
C LEU A 7 -17.06 58.39 -31.44
N ILE A 8 -16.73 59.45 -30.69
CA ILE A 8 -15.79 59.39 -29.55
C ILE A 8 -16.51 59.55 -28.19
N SER A 9 -17.83 59.75 -28.17
CA SER A 9 -18.59 59.96 -26.94
C SER A 9 -19.37 58.74 -26.44
N ILE A 10 -19.15 57.55 -26.99
CA ILE A 10 -19.81 56.29 -26.55
C ILE A 10 -18.81 55.28 -25.93
N PHE A 11 -17.50 55.54 -25.99
CA PHE A 11 -16.48 54.60 -25.45
C PHE A 11 -15.77 55.08 -24.19
N LEU A 12 -16.32 56.09 -23.49
CA LEU A 12 -15.70 56.70 -22.29
C LEU A 12 -16.72 56.97 -21.17
N VAL A 13 -17.73 56.12 -21.03
CA VAL A 13 -18.66 56.10 -19.87
C VAL A 13 -18.87 54.67 -19.32
N LEU A 14 -18.20 53.65 -19.87
CA LEU A 14 -18.21 52.28 -19.31
C LEU A 14 -17.00 52.01 -18.42
N LEU A 15 -16.57 53.03 -17.66
CA LEU A 15 -15.46 52.95 -16.71
C LEU A 15 -15.77 53.89 -15.54
N LEU A 16 -16.70 53.48 -14.66
CA LEU A 16 -16.88 53.91 -13.25
C LEU A 16 -18.28 53.55 -12.73
N VAL A 17 -18.54 52.25 -12.57
CA VAL A 17 -19.44 51.78 -11.51
C VAL A 17 -18.77 50.57 -10.86
N VAL A 18 -17.74 50.83 -10.07
CA VAL A 18 -17.29 49.88 -9.04
C VAL A 18 -18.33 49.96 -7.94
N VAL A 19 -19.34 49.10 -8.01
CA VAL A 19 -20.21 48.83 -6.87
C VAL A 19 -19.32 48.22 -5.80
N ALA A 20 -19.15 48.92 -4.69
CA ALA A 20 -18.63 48.38 -3.46
C ALA A 20 -19.57 47.26 -2.99
N PHE A 21 -19.27 46.03 -3.39
CA PHE A 21 -19.74 44.86 -2.67
C PHE A 21 -18.85 44.71 -1.44
N PRO A 22 -19.38 44.74 -0.21
CA PRO A 22 -18.64 44.17 0.91
C PRO A 22 -18.52 42.68 0.59
N LEU A 23 -17.33 42.25 0.14
CA LEU A 23 -16.94 40.86 0.25
C LEU A 23 -16.87 40.59 1.75
N GLY A 24 -17.98 40.15 2.31
CA GLY A 24 -17.95 39.42 3.56
C GLY A 24 -16.96 38.29 3.36
N GLU A 25 -15.81 38.39 4.02
CA GLU A 25 -14.96 37.24 4.26
C GLU A 25 -15.84 36.25 5.00
N LYS A 26 -16.43 35.30 4.27
CA LYS A 26 -16.72 34.01 4.87
C LYS A 26 -15.35 33.49 5.27
N SER A 27 -15.00 33.66 6.54
CA SER A 27 -14.04 32.80 7.21
C SER A 27 -14.45 31.37 6.84
N ILE A 28 -13.70 30.75 5.94
CA ILE A 28 -13.75 29.31 5.76
C ILE A 28 -13.17 28.81 7.08
N SER A 29 -14.02 28.42 8.02
CA SER A 29 -13.53 27.57 9.11
C SER A 29 -13.05 26.32 8.40
N TYR A 30 -11.74 26.15 8.33
CA TYR A 30 -11.14 24.86 8.03
C TYR A 30 -11.74 23.90 9.05
N ALA A 31 -12.66 23.05 8.59
CA ALA A 31 -13.19 21.99 9.41
C ALA A 31 -11.99 21.17 9.90
N ASP A 32 -11.90 20.97 11.21
CA ASP A 32 -10.88 20.18 11.87
C ASP A 32 -10.52 18.97 11.02
N GLU A 33 -9.29 18.90 10.55
CA GLU A 33 -8.71 17.66 10.08
C GLU A 33 -8.93 16.65 11.21
N LYS A 34 -9.69 15.59 10.97
CA LYS A 34 -10.03 14.58 11.99
C LYS A 34 -8.78 13.75 12.30
N VAL A 35 -7.86 14.35 13.05
CA VAL A 35 -6.62 13.72 13.48
C VAL A 35 -6.91 12.96 14.76
N PHE A 36 -6.83 11.63 14.69
CA PHE A 36 -6.83 10.82 15.90
C PHE A 36 -5.42 10.80 16.49
N SER A 37 -5.29 11.15 17.77
CA SER A 37 -3.99 11.28 18.44
C SER A 37 -3.18 9.99 18.57
N ASP A 38 -3.79 8.83 18.29
CA ASP A 38 -3.23 7.51 18.60
C ASP A 38 -3.04 6.61 17.36
N ILE A 39 -3.12 7.18 16.16
CA ILE A 39 -2.89 6.43 14.92
C ILE A 39 -1.62 6.85 14.16
N ASP A 40 -0.89 7.86 14.62
CA ASP A 40 0.17 8.48 13.81
C ASP A 40 1.28 7.54 13.34
N ASN A 41 1.67 6.59 14.19
CA ASN A 41 2.68 5.57 13.89
C ASN A 41 2.06 4.16 13.73
N HIS A 42 0.74 4.09 13.51
CA HIS A 42 0.03 2.81 13.43
C HIS A 42 -0.04 2.31 11.99
N TYR A 43 0.30 1.04 11.73
CA TYR A 43 0.29 0.44 10.39
C TYR A 43 -1.06 0.57 9.64
N ALA A 44 -2.16 0.68 10.39
CA ALA A 44 -3.51 0.85 9.84
C ALA A 44 -3.96 2.32 9.66
N LYS A 45 -3.12 3.31 9.97
CA LYS A 45 -3.47 4.75 9.97
C LYS A 45 -4.24 5.14 8.72
N GLN A 46 -3.70 4.82 7.56
CA GLN A 46 -4.27 5.27 6.30
C GLN A 46 -5.63 4.64 6.01
N THR A 47 -5.75 3.33 6.24
CA THR A 47 -7.03 2.64 6.08
C THR A 47 -8.08 3.23 7.03
N ILE A 48 -7.70 3.53 8.27
CA ILE A 48 -8.57 4.15 9.27
C ILE A 48 -9.06 5.52 8.80
N LEU A 49 -8.15 6.41 8.37
CA LEU A 49 -8.50 7.74 7.88
C LEU A 49 -9.41 7.67 6.65
N ASN A 50 -9.08 6.82 5.67
CA ASN A 50 -9.93 6.61 4.48
C ASN A 50 -11.35 6.16 4.84
N TRP A 51 -11.49 5.32 5.86
CA TRP A 51 -12.78 4.84 6.33
C TRP A 51 -13.56 5.94 7.07
N VAL A 52 -12.86 6.78 7.82
CA VAL A 52 -13.44 7.94 8.52
C VAL A 52 -13.94 8.98 7.51
N ASP A 53 -13.17 9.25 6.46
CA ASP A 53 -13.53 10.18 5.39
C ASP A 53 -14.75 9.72 4.59
N LYS A 54 -14.85 8.41 4.35
CA LYS A 54 -16.03 7.79 3.74
C LYS A 54 -17.24 7.71 4.68
N GLY A 55 -17.08 8.10 5.95
CA GLY A 55 -18.11 8.00 6.98
C GLY A 55 -18.44 6.56 7.39
N LEU A 56 -17.58 5.59 7.06
CA LEU A 56 -17.76 4.16 7.35
C LEU A 56 -17.38 3.78 8.78
N ILE A 57 -16.57 4.60 9.44
CA ILE A 57 -16.24 4.44 10.85
C ILE A 57 -15.96 5.79 11.49
N LYS A 58 -16.11 5.85 12.82
CA LYS A 58 -15.82 7.04 13.63
C LYS A 58 -14.83 6.67 14.73
N GLY A 59 -14.04 7.63 15.19
CA GLY A 59 -13.30 7.50 16.45
C GLY A 59 -14.17 7.81 17.66
N TYR A 60 -13.54 7.84 18.81
CA TYR A 60 -14.16 8.11 20.09
C TYR A 60 -14.20 9.63 20.37
N ASP A 61 -15.11 10.04 21.26
CA ASP A 61 -15.29 11.45 21.64
C ASP A 61 -14.04 12.07 22.30
N ASP A 62 -13.12 11.23 22.80
CA ASP A 62 -11.84 11.63 23.37
C ASP A 62 -10.77 11.96 22.31
N GLY A 63 -11.13 11.98 21.01
CA GLY A 63 -10.21 12.30 19.91
C GLY A 63 -9.26 11.17 19.56
N THR A 64 -9.53 9.94 20.00
CA THR A 64 -8.74 8.75 19.65
C THR A 64 -9.51 7.80 18.75
N PHE A 65 -8.80 6.95 18.01
CA PHE A 65 -9.39 5.85 17.27
C PHE A 65 -9.30 4.51 18.02
N LYS A 66 -8.29 4.33 18.87
CA LYS A 66 -7.94 3.11 19.62
C LYS A 66 -7.67 1.92 18.69
N PRO A 67 -6.71 2.01 17.77
CA PRO A 67 -6.52 1.00 16.72
C PRO A 67 -6.15 -0.38 17.26
N ASN A 68 -5.35 -0.44 18.33
CA ASN A 68 -4.92 -1.67 19.00
C ASN A 68 -5.93 -2.20 20.05
N LYS A 69 -7.05 -1.51 20.28
CA LYS A 69 -8.05 -1.94 21.27
C LYS A 69 -8.81 -3.16 20.74
N ASN A 70 -8.86 -4.21 21.55
CA ASN A 70 -9.79 -5.31 21.35
C ASN A 70 -11.23 -4.80 21.40
N ILE A 71 -12.04 -5.16 20.41
CA ILE A 71 -13.42 -4.69 20.32
C ILE A 71 -14.42 -5.70 20.88
N THR A 72 -15.49 -5.19 21.46
CA THR A 72 -16.60 -6.00 21.94
C THR A 72 -17.45 -6.51 20.79
N ARG A 73 -18.27 -7.53 21.05
CA ARG A 73 -19.25 -8.04 20.08
C ARG A 73 -20.26 -6.98 19.66
N ALA A 74 -20.66 -6.08 20.57
CA ALA A 74 -21.52 -4.95 20.25
C ALA A 74 -20.83 -3.94 19.32
N GLU A 75 -19.57 -3.56 19.61
CA GLU A 75 -18.78 -2.68 18.74
C GLU A 75 -18.59 -3.29 17.34
N PHE A 76 -18.32 -4.59 17.27
CA PHE A 76 -18.19 -5.30 16.01
C PHE A 76 -19.49 -5.28 15.19
N VAL A 77 -20.64 -5.55 15.81
CA VAL A 77 -21.95 -5.52 15.13
C VAL A 77 -22.29 -4.15 14.60
N HIS A 78 -22.01 -3.10 15.37
CA HIS A 78 -22.20 -1.72 14.93
C HIS A 78 -21.38 -1.42 13.66
N ILE A 79 -20.08 -1.76 13.66
CA ILE A 79 -19.20 -1.59 12.48
C ILE A 79 -19.74 -2.34 11.24
N ILE A 80 -20.21 -3.57 11.40
CA ILE A 80 -20.72 -4.38 10.29
C ILE A 80 -22.06 -3.83 9.77
N SER A 81 -22.94 -3.41 10.66
CA SER A 81 -24.23 -2.79 10.32
C SER A 81 -24.04 -1.53 9.46
N ASP A 82 -23.13 -0.65 9.89
CA ASP A 82 -22.78 0.59 9.19
C ASP A 82 -22.09 0.31 7.85
N TYR A 83 -21.09 -0.58 7.83
CA TYR A 83 -20.37 -0.96 6.60
C TYR A 83 -21.30 -1.51 5.51
N LEU A 84 -22.27 -2.33 5.89
CA LEU A 84 -23.25 -2.91 4.97
C LEU A 84 -24.45 -1.99 4.70
N ASN A 85 -24.52 -0.83 5.37
CA ASN A 85 -25.64 0.11 5.34
C ASN A 85 -26.99 -0.60 5.55
N LEU A 86 -27.08 -1.42 6.59
CA LEU A 86 -28.29 -2.21 6.87
C LEU A 86 -29.41 -1.32 7.44
N THR A 87 -30.64 -1.56 6.99
CA THR A 87 -31.82 -0.78 7.40
C THR A 87 -32.95 -1.67 7.95
N GLU A 88 -33.11 -2.87 7.42
CA GLU A 88 -34.16 -3.82 7.83
C GLU A 88 -33.84 -4.48 9.17
N LYS A 89 -34.82 -4.50 10.08
CA LYS A 89 -34.71 -5.09 11.41
C LYS A 89 -35.51 -6.40 11.48
N SER A 90 -35.10 -7.32 12.33
CA SER A 90 -35.91 -8.46 12.77
C SER A 90 -36.10 -8.42 14.28
N GLU A 91 -37.03 -9.23 14.79
CA GLU A 91 -37.14 -9.46 16.22
C GLU A 91 -35.86 -10.10 16.76
N VAL A 92 -35.43 -9.66 17.95
CA VAL A 92 -34.28 -10.17 18.68
C VAL A 92 -34.71 -10.50 20.10
N SER A 93 -34.40 -11.71 20.56
CA SER A 93 -34.86 -12.23 21.85
C SER A 93 -33.75 -12.92 22.66
N PHE A 94 -32.53 -12.37 22.62
CA PHE A 94 -31.43 -12.84 23.47
C PHE A 94 -31.66 -12.47 24.94
N LYS A 95 -31.37 -13.40 25.85
CA LYS A 95 -31.63 -13.24 27.30
C LYS A 95 -30.88 -12.07 27.94
N ASP A 96 -29.73 -11.70 27.38
CA ASP A 96 -28.80 -10.71 27.92
C ASP A 96 -28.76 -9.41 27.08
N VAL A 97 -29.78 -9.19 26.24
CA VAL A 97 -29.90 -8.00 25.40
C VAL A 97 -31.16 -7.22 25.77
N PRO A 98 -31.01 -6.11 26.52
CA PRO A 98 -32.09 -5.16 26.74
C PRO A 98 -32.54 -4.49 25.45
N ASN A 99 -33.85 -4.24 25.29
CA ASN A 99 -34.42 -3.59 24.10
C ASN A 99 -33.97 -2.13 23.92
N ASP A 100 -33.46 -1.51 24.97
CA ASP A 100 -32.92 -0.15 25.01
C ASP A 100 -31.38 -0.10 24.92
N ALA A 101 -30.71 -1.23 24.73
CA ALA A 101 -29.27 -1.26 24.56
C ALA A 101 -28.84 -0.47 23.30
N TRP A 102 -27.75 0.29 23.40
CA TRP A 102 -27.28 1.16 22.29
C TRP A 102 -27.01 0.39 20.98
N TYR A 103 -26.68 -0.89 21.07
CA TYR A 103 -26.41 -1.79 19.94
C TYR A 103 -27.64 -2.61 19.50
N PHE A 104 -28.80 -2.47 20.15
CA PHE A 104 -29.98 -3.29 19.90
C PHE A 104 -30.45 -3.20 18.44
N ASP A 105 -30.49 -1.98 17.92
CA ASP A 105 -30.92 -1.70 16.56
C ASP A 105 -29.99 -2.33 15.51
N ASP A 106 -28.68 -2.22 15.71
CA ASP A 106 -27.69 -2.81 14.80
C ASP A 106 -27.67 -4.33 14.91
N LEU A 107 -27.84 -4.87 16.12
CA LEU A 107 -28.00 -6.29 16.32
C LEU A 107 -29.23 -6.83 15.59
N SER A 108 -30.35 -6.12 15.67
CA SER A 108 -31.60 -6.50 14.98
C SER A 108 -31.44 -6.54 13.46
N LYS A 109 -30.62 -5.67 12.88
CA LYS A 109 -30.30 -5.67 11.44
C LYS A 109 -29.35 -6.82 11.06
N VAL A 110 -28.31 -7.03 11.85
CA VAL A 110 -27.32 -8.09 11.59
C VAL A 110 -27.92 -9.50 11.77
N VAL A 111 -28.87 -9.66 12.70
CA VAL A 111 -29.68 -10.88 12.86
C VAL A 111 -30.63 -11.07 11.68
N ASN A 112 -31.33 -10.02 11.23
CA ASN A 112 -32.16 -10.07 10.03
C ASN A 112 -31.38 -10.58 8.81
N LYS A 113 -30.13 -10.09 8.65
CA LYS A 113 -29.21 -10.53 7.60
C LYS A 113 -28.62 -11.94 7.80
N LYS A 114 -28.97 -12.63 8.89
CA LYS A 114 -28.53 -13.99 9.27
C LYS A 114 -27.01 -14.11 9.47
N LEU A 115 -26.36 -12.99 9.79
CA LEU A 115 -24.93 -12.95 10.03
C LEU A 115 -24.60 -13.50 11.43
N ILE A 116 -25.44 -13.22 12.43
CA ILE A 116 -25.28 -13.65 13.83
C ILE A 116 -26.54 -14.37 14.33
N ASN A 117 -26.35 -15.48 15.04
CA ASN A 117 -27.43 -16.26 15.66
C ASN A 117 -27.35 -16.31 17.21
N GLY A 118 -26.38 -15.63 17.83
CA GLY A 118 -26.09 -15.75 19.27
C GLY A 118 -25.37 -17.04 19.64
N TYR A 119 -25.22 -17.28 20.94
CA TYR A 119 -24.68 -18.51 21.51
C TYR A 119 -25.80 -19.52 21.82
N GLU A 120 -25.42 -20.79 21.99
CA GLU A 120 -26.37 -21.90 22.24
C GLU A 120 -27.26 -21.71 23.48
N ASP A 121 -26.81 -20.92 24.46
CA ASP A 121 -27.56 -20.58 25.68
C ASP A 121 -28.59 -19.46 25.49
N ASN A 122 -28.80 -19.02 24.25
CA ASN A 122 -29.62 -17.87 23.85
C ASN A 122 -29.10 -16.52 24.39
N THR A 123 -27.77 -16.35 24.40
CA THR A 123 -27.11 -15.08 24.76
C THR A 123 -26.39 -14.45 23.57
N PHE A 124 -26.22 -13.13 23.57
CA PHE A 124 -25.41 -12.40 22.61
C PHE A 124 -24.03 -12.05 23.16
N ARG A 125 -23.91 -11.79 24.46
CA ARG A 125 -22.69 -11.41 25.20
C ARG A 125 -22.03 -10.14 24.65
N ALA A 126 -22.81 -9.06 24.59
CA ALA A 126 -22.46 -7.79 23.96
C ALA A 126 -21.09 -7.23 24.34
N ASN A 127 -20.75 -7.27 25.64
CA ASN A 127 -19.52 -6.68 26.19
C ASN A 127 -18.32 -7.62 26.13
N LYS A 128 -18.50 -8.88 25.70
CA LYS A 128 -17.38 -9.80 25.51
C LYS A 128 -16.58 -9.37 24.27
N ASN A 129 -15.26 -9.34 24.38
CA ASN A 129 -14.40 -9.15 23.22
C ASN A 129 -14.62 -10.28 22.21
N ILE A 130 -14.74 -9.91 20.93
CA ILE A 130 -14.96 -10.89 19.87
C ILE A 130 -13.62 -11.50 19.45
N THR A 131 -13.61 -12.83 19.30
CA THR A 131 -12.43 -13.56 18.83
C THR A 131 -12.25 -13.46 17.33
N ARG A 132 -11.02 -13.63 16.84
CA ARG A 132 -10.69 -13.66 15.41
C ARG A 132 -11.51 -14.70 14.65
N GLN A 133 -11.72 -15.88 15.23
CA GLN A 133 -12.55 -16.93 14.63
C GLN A 133 -14.04 -16.56 14.53
N GLU A 134 -14.61 -15.92 15.55
CA GLU A 134 -16.01 -15.45 15.54
C GLU A 134 -16.18 -14.35 14.49
N ALA A 135 -15.23 -13.39 14.43
CA ALA A 135 -15.21 -12.35 13.42
C ALA A 135 -15.12 -12.93 11.99
N CYS A 136 -14.24 -13.89 11.76
CA CYS A 136 -14.08 -14.54 10.45
C CYS A 136 -15.36 -15.22 9.96
N VAL A 137 -16.10 -15.90 10.84
CA VAL A 137 -17.37 -16.53 10.44
C VAL A 137 -18.39 -15.50 9.98
N ILE A 138 -18.51 -14.37 10.69
CA ILE A 138 -19.43 -13.30 10.32
C ILE A 138 -19.00 -12.66 8.99
N VAL A 139 -17.71 -12.34 8.88
CA VAL A 139 -17.14 -11.71 7.68
C VAL A 139 -17.26 -12.62 6.46
N ALA A 140 -17.03 -13.93 6.60
CA ALA A 140 -17.16 -14.89 5.51
C ALA A 140 -18.61 -15.00 4.99
N LYS A 141 -19.61 -14.90 5.88
CA LYS A 141 -21.04 -14.94 5.51
C LYS A 141 -21.48 -13.74 4.69
N MET A 142 -20.89 -12.56 4.88
CA MET A 142 -21.21 -11.36 4.09
C MET A 142 -20.30 -11.19 2.86
N SER A 143 -19.34 -12.10 2.67
CA SER A 143 -18.36 -12.05 1.58
C SER A 143 -18.67 -13.13 0.54
N ASP A 144 -19.62 -12.81 -0.33
CA ASP A 144 -20.01 -13.68 -1.43
C ASP A 144 -18.90 -13.77 -2.49
N ASN A 145 -18.69 -14.97 -3.04
CA ASN A 145 -17.84 -15.22 -4.21
C ASN A 145 -16.39 -14.71 -4.09
N LEU A 146 -15.78 -14.82 -2.91
CA LEU A 146 -14.35 -14.55 -2.76
C LEU A 146 -13.53 -15.56 -3.58
N PRO A 147 -12.68 -15.12 -4.53
CA PRO A 147 -11.83 -16.03 -5.29
C PRO A 147 -10.74 -16.61 -4.40
N LYS A 148 -10.44 -17.90 -4.58
CA LYS A 148 -9.21 -18.48 -4.05
C LYS A 148 -8.04 -17.92 -4.86
N VAL A 149 -7.17 -17.15 -4.21
CA VAL A 149 -5.98 -16.55 -4.84
C VAL A 149 -4.68 -17.25 -4.45
N LYS A 150 -4.68 -18.03 -3.36
CA LYS A 150 -3.53 -18.82 -2.91
C LYS A 150 -3.95 -20.00 -2.05
N ASP A 151 -3.07 -20.98 -1.93
CA ASP A 151 -3.11 -21.95 -0.85
C ASP A 151 -2.52 -21.34 0.42
N VAL A 152 -3.11 -21.68 1.57
CA VAL A 152 -2.68 -21.18 2.88
C VAL A 152 -2.76 -22.33 3.86
N HIS A 153 -1.74 -22.44 4.71
CA HIS A 153 -1.72 -23.32 5.86
C HIS A 153 -1.31 -22.53 7.10
N PHE A 154 -1.93 -22.84 8.23
CA PHE A 154 -1.56 -22.26 9.53
C PHE A 154 -1.03 -23.35 10.45
N ALA A 155 0.03 -23.08 11.19
CA ALA A 155 0.60 -24.07 12.12
C ALA A 155 -0.39 -24.52 13.20
N ASP A 156 -1.31 -23.63 13.59
CA ASP A 156 -2.38 -23.91 14.56
C ASP A 156 -3.71 -24.31 13.91
N GLU A 157 -3.74 -24.66 12.61
CA GLU A 157 -4.97 -24.99 11.88
C GLU A 157 -5.73 -26.18 12.50
N ASN A 158 -5.01 -27.16 13.06
CA ASN A 158 -5.61 -28.30 13.76
C ASN A 158 -6.33 -27.91 15.05
N SER A 159 -6.05 -26.72 15.59
CA SER A 159 -6.73 -26.18 16.78
C SER A 159 -8.02 -25.42 16.44
N PHE A 160 -8.28 -25.17 15.16
CA PHE A 160 -9.47 -24.43 14.74
C PHE A 160 -10.72 -25.27 14.98
N PRO A 161 -11.76 -24.70 15.59
CA PRO A 161 -13.00 -25.42 15.73
C PRO A 161 -13.66 -25.62 14.36
N SER A 162 -14.29 -26.78 14.16
CA SER A 162 -14.89 -27.15 12.87
C SER A 162 -15.87 -26.11 12.31
N TRP A 163 -16.60 -25.41 13.19
CA TRP A 163 -17.55 -24.37 12.82
C TRP A 163 -16.91 -23.09 12.26
N ALA A 164 -15.62 -22.83 12.55
CA ALA A 164 -14.89 -21.65 12.08
C ALA A 164 -13.89 -21.96 10.96
N LYS A 165 -13.38 -23.20 10.92
CA LYS A 165 -12.26 -23.59 10.06
C LYS A 165 -12.51 -23.21 8.60
N GLU A 166 -13.65 -23.57 8.03
CA GLU A 166 -13.98 -23.24 6.63
C GLU A 166 -13.96 -21.72 6.36
N SER A 167 -14.55 -20.93 7.26
CA SER A 167 -14.62 -19.47 7.11
C SER A 167 -13.23 -18.83 7.19
N ILE A 168 -12.39 -19.28 8.14
CA ILE A 168 -11.00 -18.81 8.28
C ILE A 168 -10.22 -19.15 7.01
N MET A 169 -10.26 -20.40 6.55
CA MET A 169 -9.50 -20.82 5.38
C MET A 169 -9.97 -20.10 4.11
N LYS A 170 -11.28 -19.94 3.90
CA LYS A 170 -11.84 -19.18 2.76
C LYS A 170 -11.31 -17.74 2.71
N LEU A 171 -11.34 -17.04 3.85
CA LEU A 171 -10.84 -15.66 3.92
C LEU A 171 -9.32 -15.59 3.73
N ALA A 172 -8.57 -16.56 4.27
CA ALA A 172 -7.11 -16.59 4.15
C ALA A 172 -6.67 -16.88 2.72
N GLN A 173 -7.30 -17.88 2.08
CA GLN A 173 -7.09 -18.25 0.68
C GLN A 173 -7.49 -17.14 -0.29
N ALA A 174 -8.40 -16.26 0.10
CA ALA A 174 -8.77 -15.05 -0.65
C ALA A 174 -7.85 -13.85 -0.38
N GLY A 175 -6.83 -13.99 0.48
CA GLY A 175 -5.89 -12.93 0.84
C GLY A 175 -6.49 -11.83 1.74
N ILE A 176 -7.70 -12.05 2.27
CA ILE A 176 -8.41 -11.10 3.13
C ILE A 176 -7.77 -11.07 4.52
N ILE A 177 -7.49 -12.24 5.09
CA ILE A 177 -6.82 -12.38 6.39
C ILE A 177 -5.43 -13.00 6.23
N SER A 178 -4.60 -12.84 7.25
CA SER A 178 -3.24 -13.39 7.30
C SER A 178 -2.91 -13.84 8.74
N GLY A 179 -1.93 -14.74 8.85
CA GLY A 179 -1.41 -15.22 10.13
C GLY A 179 -0.38 -14.26 10.72
N TYR A 180 0.14 -14.62 11.88
CA TYR A 180 1.26 -13.95 12.54
C TYR A 180 2.59 -14.46 11.98
N SER A 181 3.69 -13.79 12.35
CA SER A 181 5.05 -14.17 11.96
C SER A 181 5.45 -15.59 12.39
N ASP A 182 4.84 -16.12 13.44
CA ASP A 182 5.04 -17.50 13.92
C ASP A 182 4.22 -18.55 13.14
N THR A 183 3.68 -18.20 11.96
CA THR A 183 2.86 -19.03 11.07
C THR A 183 1.50 -19.46 11.63
N THR A 184 1.12 -18.98 12.82
CA THR A 184 -0.19 -19.26 13.42
C THR A 184 -1.23 -18.21 13.03
N PHE A 185 -2.51 -18.56 13.10
CA PHE A 185 -3.61 -17.61 12.95
C PHE A 185 -4.10 -17.07 14.30
N LYS A 186 -3.83 -17.79 15.40
CA LYS A 186 -4.29 -17.52 16.78
C LYS A 186 -5.80 -17.28 16.81
N ALA A 187 -6.56 -18.26 16.33
CA ALA A 187 -8.01 -18.20 16.13
C ALA A 187 -8.80 -17.69 17.36
N LYS A 188 -8.34 -18.03 18.57
CA LYS A 188 -8.97 -17.67 19.85
C LYS A 188 -8.59 -16.28 20.36
N ASN A 189 -7.58 -15.62 19.80
CA ASN A 189 -7.24 -14.25 20.19
C ASN A 189 -8.36 -13.29 19.83
N ASN A 190 -8.50 -12.21 20.59
CA ASN A 190 -9.44 -11.15 20.29
C ASN A 190 -8.98 -10.36 19.07
N ILE A 191 -9.92 -9.86 18.27
CA ILE A 191 -9.62 -8.96 17.15
C ILE A 191 -9.58 -7.51 17.64
N THR A 192 -8.63 -6.75 17.12
CA THR A 192 -8.52 -5.31 17.36
C THR A 192 -9.40 -4.49 16.41
N ARG A 193 -9.63 -3.22 16.78
CA ARG A 193 -10.40 -2.29 15.95
C ARG A 193 -9.76 -2.04 14.59
N ALA A 194 -8.44 -1.92 14.51
CA ALA A 194 -7.71 -1.73 13.26
C ALA A 194 -7.73 -2.99 12.36
N GLU A 195 -7.58 -4.18 12.95
CA GLU A 195 -7.62 -5.43 12.19
C GLU A 195 -8.95 -5.62 11.46
N ILE A 196 -10.10 -5.36 12.11
CA ILE A 196 -11.39 -5.49 11.43
C ILE A 196 -11.54 -4.48 10.30
N VAL A 197 -11.09 -3.23 10.48
CA VAL A 197 -11.11 -2.21 9.42
C VAL A 197 -10.31 -2.67 8.20
N ILE A 198 -9.11 -3.20 8.40
CA ILE A 198 -8.27 -3.73 7.31
C ILE A 198 -8.94 -4.92 6.61
N VAL A 199 -9.55 -5.83 7.36
CA VAL A 199 -10.26 -6.99 6.80
C VAL A 199 -11.39 -6.53 5.88
N LEU A 200 -12.20 -5.57 6.32
CA LEU A 200 -13.30 -5.05 5.53
C LEU A 200 -12.82 -4.23 4.32
N ASP A 201 -11.73 -3.48 4.46
CA ASP A 201 -11.12 -2.70 3.36
C ASP A 201 -10.61 -3.61 2.24
N LYS A 202 -9.99 -4.74 2.60
CA LYS A 202 -9.57 -5.76 1.65
C LYS A 202 -10.75 -6.40 0.91
N ILE A 203 -11.88 -6.61 1.59
CA ILE A 203 -13.11 -7.11 0.96
C ILE A 203 -13.64 -6.10 -0.05
N GLU A 204 -13.67 -4.82 0.30
CA GLU A 204 -14.13 -3.76 -0.59
C GLU A 204 -13.23 -3.65 -1.83
N SER A 205 -11.92 -3.70 -1.63
CA SER A 205 -10.93 -3.72 -2.72
C SER A 205 -11.13 -4.90 -3.68
N GLN A 206 -11.43 -6.09 -3.16
CA GLN A 206 -11.73 -7.27 -4.00
C GLN A 206 -13.04 -7.11 -4.76
N LYS A 207 -14.10 -6.60 -4.12
CA LYS A 207 -15.39 -6.33 -4.78
C LYS A 207 -15.24 -5.33 -5.92
N GLN A 208 -14.37 -4.33 -5.78
CA GLN A 208 -14.08 -3.34 -6.83
C GLN A 208 -13.36 -3.97 -8.02
N LYS A 209 -12.30 -4.76 -7.78
CA LYS A 209 -11.59 -5.50 -8.85
C LYS A 209 -12.52 -6.42 -9.64
N ILE A 210 -13.43 -7.14 -8.98
CA ILE A 210 -14.42 -7.99 -9.65
C ILE A 210 -15.40 -7.18 -10.51
N LYS A 211 -15.79 -5.97 -10.07
CA LYS A 211 -16.66 -5.07 -10.85
C LYS A 211 -15.94 -4.51 -12.08
N GLU A 212 -14.64 -4.22 -11.97
CA GLU A 212 -13.81 -3.72 -13.07
C GLU A 212 -13.57 -4.80 -14.13
N TYR A 213 -13.20 -6.02 -13.71
CA TYR A 213 -13.02 -7.16 -14.61
C TYR A 213 -14.28 -7.43 -15.44
N LYS A 214 -15.46 -7.39 -14.81
CA LYS A 214 -16.75 -7.57 -15.52
C LYS A 214 -17.12 -6.43 -16.48
N LYS A 215 -16.45 -5.27 -16.41
CA LYS A 215 -16.65 -4.15 -17.37
C LYS A 215 -15.77 -4.29 -18.61
N GLU A 216 -14.61 -4.93 -18.52
CA GLU A 216 -13.66 -5.09 -19.63
C GLU A 216 -14.08 -6.19 -20.62
N ASP A 217 -14.84 -7.20 -20.18
CA ASP A 217 -15.37 -8.29 -21.02
C ASP A 217 -16.55 -7.91 -21.94
N LYS A 218 -16.87 -6.61 -22.10
CA LYS A 218 -17.82 -6.16 -23.13
C LYS A 218 -17.09 -5.93 -24.46
N PRO A 219 -17.48 -6.58 -25.57
CA PRO A 219 -16.78 -6.42 -26.85
C PRO A 219 -16.90 -4.97 -27.35
N LYS A 220 -15.75 -4.37 -27.68
CA LYS A 220 -15.68 -3.08 -28.37
C LYS A 220 -16.05 -3.28 -29.84
N GLU A 221 -17.09 -2.60 -30.31
CA GLU A 221 -17.40 -2.51 -31.75
C GLU A 221 -16.25 -1.82 -32.49
N GLU A 222 -15.61 -2.54 -33.41
CA GLU A 222 -14.60 -2.01 -34.31
C GLU A 222 -15.24 -1.09 -35.36
N ASN A 223 -14.96 0.21 -35.29
CA ASN A 223 -15.12 1.10 -36.43
C ASN A 223 -13.85 1.06 -37.29
N LYS A 224 -13.92 0.32 -38.40
CA LYS A 224 -12.97 0.40 -39.51
C LYS A 224 -13.29 1.63 -40.35
N GLN A 225 -12.36 2.58 -40.43
CA GLN A 225 -12.23 3.42 -41.61
C GLN A 225 -10.80 3.96 -41.76
N ASP A 226 -10.15 3.43 -42.81
CA ASP A 226 -9.21 4.06 -43.74
C ASP A 226 -8.18 5.10 -43.25
N LYS A 227 -6.90 4.79 -43.52
CA LYS A 227 -6.14 5.54 -44.54
C LYS A 227 -4.81 4.86 -44.93
N LYS A 228 -4.70 4.59 -46.24
CA LYS A 228 -3.47 4.32 -46.99
C LYS A 228 -2.54 5.55 -46.97
N GLY A 229 -1.26 5.30 -46.68
CA GLY A 229 -0.08 5.73 -47.43
C GLY A 229 0.25 7.23 -47.57
N LYS A 230 1.44 7.62 -47.06
CA LYS A 230 2.49 8.28 -47.86
C LYS A 230 3.80 8.41 -47.08
N LEU A 231 4.85 7.80 -47.62
CA LEU A 231 6.24 8.20 -47.42
C LEU A 231 6.54 9.39 -48.34
N SER A 232 7.06 10.47 -47.78
CA SER A 232 7.97 11.39 -48.47
C SER A 232 8.73 12.23 -47.45
N SER A 233 9.98 12.50 -47.81
CA SER A 233 11.11 13.02 -47.05
C SER A 233 11.11 14.54 -46.83
N GLU A 234 11.98 14.93 -45.88
CA GLU A 234 12.70 16.21 -45.72
C GLU A 234 11.97 17.47 -45.22
N GLY A 235 12.58 18.09 -44.21
CA GLY A 235 12.46 19.54 -43.98
C GLY A 235 12.43 20.01 -42.52
N GLY A 236 13.60 20.11 -41.89
CA GLY A 236 14.02 21.26 -41.07
C GLY A 236 13.20 21.70 -39.84
N GLY A 237 13.81 21.55 -38.65
CA GLY A 237 13.32 22.19 -37.44
C GLY A 237 14.12 21.83 -36.18
N GLY A 238 15.44 21.82 -36.27
CA GLY A 238 16.33 21.66 -35.11
C GLY A 238 16.27 22.88 -34.21
N GLY A 239 15.50 22.78 -33.12
CA GLY A 239 15.63 23.65 -31.95
C GLY A 239 16.75 23.12 -31.07
N SER A 240 17.97 23.60 -31.32
CA SER A 240 19.12 23.39 -30.43
C SER A 240 18.84 24.01 -29.07
N TYR A 241 18.63 23.18 -28.04
CA TYR A 241 18.95 23.62 -26.69
C TYR A 241 20.47 23.75 -26.62
N GLN A 242 20.97 24.98 -26.72
CA GLN A 242 22.34 25.29 -26.36
C GLN A 242 22.57 24.79 -24.93
N SER A 243 23.40 23.77 -24.80
CA SER A 243 24.00 23.41 -23.52
C SER A 243 24.88 24.59 -23.11
N ASN A 244 24.34 25.46 -22.27
CA ASN A 244 25.15 26.40 -21.52
C ASN A 244 26.03 25.58 -20.58
N SER A 245 27.30 25.45 -20.93
CA SER A 245 28.33 24.67 -20.22
C SER A 245 28.84 25.36 -18.95
N ASN A 246 27.96 26.04 -18.20
CA ASN A 246 28.31 26.82 -17.01
C ASN A 246 27.66 26.35 -15.71
N ASN A 247 27.09 25.14 -15.61
CA ASN A 247 26.33 24.71 -14.43
C ASN A 247 26.68 23.30 -13.91
N ILE A 248 27.97 23.00 -13.73
CA ILE A 248 28.38 21.77 -13.01
C ILE A 248 28.09 21.89 -11.49
N GLU A 249 27.84 23.11 -10.97
CA GLU A 249 27.50 23.33 -9.56
C GLU A 249 25.99 23.31 -9.25
N GLU A 250 25.10 23.49 -10.25
CA GLU A 250 23.64 23.46 -10.03
C GLU A 250 23.08 22.05 -9.81
N GLU A 251 23.74 20.99 -10.31
CA GLU A 251 23.24 19.61 -10.20
C GLU A 251 23.29 19.03 -8.78
N LYS A 252 23.96 19.71 -7.82
CA LYS A 252 23.99 19.30 -6.41
C LYS A 252 23.07 20.11 -5.50
N GLN A 253 22.51 21.23 -5.98
CA GLN A 253 21.64 22.05 -5.15
C GLN A 253 20.26 21.41 -5.03
N PRO A 254 19.64 21.42 -3.83
CA PRO A 254 18.28 20.94 -3.67
C PRO A 254 17.31 21.59 -4.65
N ASN A 255 16.37 20.80 -5.15
CA ASN A 255 15.24 21.30 -5.91
C ASN A 255 14.45 22.32 -5.07
N PRO A 256 13.84 23.33 -5.71
CA PRO A 256 13.04 24.32 -4.98
C PRO A 256 11.86 23.65 -4.29
N ALA A 257 11.48 24.16 -3.11
CA ALA A 257 10.33 23.67 -2.35
C ALA A 257 9.04 23.58 -3.19
N SER A 258 8.86 24.48 -4.16
CA SER A 258 7.72 24.51 -5.08
C SER A 258 7.60 23.29 -6.00
N ASP A 259 8.64 22.47 -6.12
CA ASP A 259 8.59 21.21 -6.88
C ASP A 259 7.85 20.08 -6.13
N PHE A 260 7.51 20.29 -4.85
CA PHE A 260 6.99 19.25 -3.96
C PHE A 260 5.67 19.68 -3.31
N GLU A 261 4.64 18.84 -3.43
CA GLU A 261 3.54 18.85 -2.47
C GLU A 261 4.03 18.19 -1.18
N PHE A 262 3.88 18.89 -0.07
CA PHE A 262 4.52 18.55 1.19
C PHE A 262 3.54 18.68 2.36
N ASP A 263 3.36 17.57 3.08
CA ASP A 263 2.62 17.53 4.33
C ASP A 263 3.55 17.92 5.49
N LYS A 264 3.36 19.15 5.97
CA LYS A 264 4.13 19.74 7.08
C LYS A 264 3.88 19.05 8.41
N SER A 265 2.73 18.39 8.60
CA SER A 265 2.40 17.73 9.87
C SER A 265 3.24 16.47 10.09
N THR A 266 3.52 15.75 9.01
CA THR A 266 4.30 14.50 9.03
C THR A 266 5.73 14.67 8.53
N GLY A 267 6.02 15.77 7.83
CA GLY A 267 7.30 15.95 7.13
C GLY A 267 7.38 15.10 5.86
N THR A 268 6.26 14.85 5.19
CA THR A 268 6.17 13.92 4.06
C THR A 268 6.07 14.65 2.73
N ILE A 269 6.92 14.31 1.76
CA ILE A 269 6.69 14.68 0.36
C ILE A 269 5.63 13.73 -0.20
N THR A 270 4.45 14.26 -0.50
CA THR A 270 3.30 13.49 -0.97
C THR A 270 3.22 13.43 -2.48
N LYS A 271 3.78 14.42 -3.18
CA LYS A 271 3.83 14.46 -4.64
C LYS A 271 4.98 15.31 -5.17
N TYR A 272 5.60 14.86 -6.25
CA TYR A 272 6.52 15.64 -7.06
C TYR A 272 5.74 16.27 -8.22
N ILE A 273 5.75 17.60 -8.27
CA ILE A 273 5.13 18.41 -9.34
C ILE A 273 6.16 19.17 -10.16
N GLY A 274 7.45 19.02 -9.82
CA GLY A 274 8.55 19.58 -10.58
C GLY A 274 8.73 18.91 -11.94
N ILE A 275 9.58 19.52 -12.77
CA ILE A 275 9.83 19.09 -14.15
C ILE A 275 11.20 18.41 -14.34
N ARG A 276 12.03 18.41 -13.29
CA ARG A 276 13.41 17.89 -13.38
C ARG A 276 13.37 16.37 -13.27
N ARG A 277 14.30 15.72 -13.99
CA ARG A 277 14.49 14.26 -13.92
C ARG A 277 15.65 13.86 -13.02
N ASN A 278 16.52 14.81 -12.69
CA ASN A 278 17.52 14.68 -11.64
C ASN A 278 16.96 15.45 -10.45
N VAL A 279 16.60 14.74 -9.39
CA VAL A 279 15.92 15.32 -8.23
C VAL A 279 16.88 15.30 -7.04
N VAL A 280 17.16 16.45 -6.48
CA VAL A 280 17.82 16.58 -5.18
C VAL A 280 16.77 16.99 -4.17
N ILE A 281 16.34 16.07 -3.32
CA ILE A 281 15.28 16.34 -2.36
C ILE A 281 15.85 17.23 -1.23
N PRO A 282 15.24 18.40 -0.95
CA PRO A 282 15.72 19.27 0.12
C PRO A 282 15.52 18.62 1.48
N LYS A 283 16.47 18.81 2.40
CA LYS A 283 16.37 18.38 3.80
C LYS A 283 15.21 19.08 4.53
N MET A 284 14.89 20.30 4.12
CA MET A 284 13.85 21.15 4.71
C MET A 284 12.92 21.69 3.62
N ILE A 285 11.62 21.65 3.86
CA ILE A 285 10.60 22.35 3.05
C ILE A 285 9.83 23.26 3.99
N ASP A 286 9.81 24.57 3.68
CA ASP A 286 9.15 25.60 4.48
C ASP A 286 9.47 25.56 5.99
N GLY A 287 10.74 25.26 6.33
CA GLY A 287 11.20 25.21 7.72
C GLY A 287 10.88 23.91 8.47
N VAL A 288 10.37 22.88 7.80
CA VAL A 288 10.11 21.55 8.37
C VAL A 288 11.00 20.50 7.69
N GLU A 289 11.56 19.58 8.47
CA GLU A 289 12.38 18.48 7.96
C GLU A 289 11.57 17.51 7.08
N VAL A 290 12.17 17.09 5.97
CA VAL A 290 11.63 16.01 5.14
C VAL A 290 11.99 14.68 5.77
N LYS A 291 11.02 14.01 6.37
CA LYS A 291 11.17 12.74 7.09
C LYS A 291 10.69 11.53 6.29
N ALA A 292 9.79 11.74 5.34
CA ALA A 292 9.18 10.68 4.56
C ALA A 292 9.00 11.07 3.10
N ILE A 293 9.00 10.07 2.22
CA ILE A 293 8.71 10.25 0.80
C ILE A 293 7.65 9.26 0.36
N GLY A 294 6.54 9.77 -0.16
CA GLY A 294 5.46 8.99 -0.75
C GLY A 294 4.09 9.58 -0.41
N GLY A 295 3.10 9.28 -1.25
CA GLY A 295 1.75 9.80 -1.11
C GLY A 295 0.89 8.89 -0.24
N PHE A 296 0.15 9.49 0.68
CA PHE A 296 -0.92 8.83 1.44
C PHE A 296 -2.23 8.81 0.64
N THR A 297 -2.19 8.47 -0.66
CA THR A 297 -3.42 8.51 -1.47
C THR A 297 -4.19 7.20 -1.38
N THR A 298 -5.52 7.31 -1.36
CA THR A 298 -6.50 6.19 -1.39
C THR A 298 -6.26 5.20 -2.54
N TYR A 299 -5.48 5.59 -3.56
CA TYR A 299 -5.17 4.80 -4.75
C TYR A 299 -3.74 4.25 -4.77
N GLY A 300 -2.94 4.52 -3.72
CA GLY A 300 -1.55 4.09 -3.63
C GLY A 300 -0.64 4.80 -4.64
N GLU A 301 -0.90 6.06 -4.98
CA GLU A 301 -0.01 6.84 -5.84
C GLU A 301 1.27 7.20 -5.08
N GLY A 302 2.42 6.82 -5.61
CA GLY A 302 3.71 7.24 -5.07
C GLY A 302 4.03 8.70 -5.40
N ALA A 303 4.74 9.38 -4.51
CA ALA A 303 5.08 10.80 -4.67
C ALA A 303 5.80 11.10 -5.99
N PHE A 304 6.66 10.20 -6.43
CA PHE A 304 7.41 10.27 -7.69
C PHE A 304 6.98 9.20 -8.69
N GLN A 305 5.83 8.55 -8.50
CA GLN A 305 5.40 7.46 -9.38
C GLN A 305 5.28 7.94 -10.84
N GLU A 306 5.85 7.18 -11.77
CA GLU A 306 5.76 7.41 -13.22
C GLU A 306 6.25 8.82 -13.68
N GLN A 307 7.13 9.47 -12.92
CA GLN A 307 7.63 10.83 -13.20
C GLN A 307 8.86 10.89 -14.13
N ASN A 308 9.31 9.74 -14.65
CA ASN A 308 10.52 9.63 -15.46
C ASN A 308 11.80 10.12 -14.77
N ILE A 309 11.88 10.00 -13.45
CA ILE A 309 13.08 10.36 -12.66
C ILE A 309 14.25 9.45 -13.06
N ARG A 310 15.44 10.04 -13.25
CA ARG A 310 16.68 9.38 -13.64
C ARG A 310 17.66 9.25 -12.47
N THR A 311 17.73 10.27 -11.64
CA THR A 311 18.54 10.27 -10.41
C THR A 311 17.75 10.92 -9.29
N VAL A 312 17.94 10.43 -8.07
CA VAL A 312 17.40 11.03 -6.86
C VAL A 312 18.47 11.07 -5.78
N VAL A 313 18.60 12.20 -5.10
CA VAL A 313 19.37 12.34 -3.86
C VAL A 313 18.36 12.48 -2.73
N ILE A 314 18.40 11.53 -1.79
CA ILE A 314 17.52 11.48 -0.62
C ILE A 314 18.29 12.04 0.59
N PRO A 315 17.79 13.07 1.29
CA PRO A 315 18.49 13.66 2.41
C PRO A 315 18.50 12.74 3.63
N ASP A 316 19.50 12.91 4.48
CA ASP A 316 19.72 12.19 5.75
C ASP A 316 18.66 12.47 6.85
N SER A 317 17.66 13.30 6.55
CA SER A 317 16.47 13.48 7.41
C SER A 317 15.40 12.43 7.14
N VAL A 318 15.45 11.74 5.98
CA VAL A 318 14.41 10.79 5.58
C VAL A 318 14.61 9.47 6.30
N THR A 319 13.56 9.00 6.97
CA THR A 319 13.53 7.74 7.72
C THR A 319 12.64 6.68 7.06
N ILE A 320 11.72 7.05 6.17
CA ILE A 320 10.81 6.12 5.49
C ILE A 320 10.55 6.51 4.02
N ILE A 321 10.58 5.50 3.14
CA ILE A 321 10.07 5.58 1.78
C ILE A 321 8.78 4.75 1.70
N LEU A 322 7.67 5.42 1.48
CA LEU A 322 6.33 4.81 1.51
C LEU A 322 6.01 4.06 0.21
N GLN A 323 4.88 3.36 0.23
CA GLN A 323 4.41 2.55 -0.89
C GLN A 323 4.45 3.30 -2.22
N ASN A 324 4.95 2.62 -3.26
CA ASN A 324 5.04 3.10 -4.64
C ASN A 324 5.85 4.40 -4.84
N ALA A 325 6.52 4.97 -3.82
CA ALA A 325 7.08 6.32 -3.85
C ALA A 325 7.87 6.67 -5.12
N PHE A 326 8.71 5.77 -5.62
CA PHE A 326 9.49 5.90 -6.86
C PHE A 326 9.13 4.83 -7.90
N PHE A 327 7.94 4.25 -7.83
CA PHE A 327 7.48 3.20 -8.73
C PHE A 327 7.49 3.67 -10.20
N LYS A 328 7.96 2.79 -11.11
CA LYS A 328 7.99 3.02 -12.56
C LYS A 328 8.73 4.29 -12.98
N ASN A 329 10.00 4.41 -12.58
CA ASN A 329 10.88 5.47 -13.02
C ASN A 329 12.05 4.94 -13.86
N ASN A 330 13.05 5.78 -14.08
CA ASN A 330 14.27 5.47 -14.82
C ASN A 330 15.52 5.56 -13.94
N LEU A 331 15.38 5.35 -12.62
CA LEU A 331 16.52 5.43 -11.70
C LEU A 331 17.58 4.39 -12.06
N THR A 332 18.82 4.82 -12.27
CA THR A 332 19.95 3.92 -12.59
C THR A 332 20.84 3.59 -11.40
N SER A 333 20.81 4.46 -10.40
CA SER A 333 21.54 4.36 -9.14
C SER A 333 20.67 4.90 -8.00
N LEU A 334 20.91 4.40 -6.79
CA LEU A 334 20.25 4.82 -5.57
C LEU A 334 21.28 4.81 -4.45
N GLU A 335 21.46 5.95 -3.78
CA GLU A 335 22.16 6.03 -2.51
C GLU A 335 21.10 6.00 -1.39
N ILE A 336 21.17 5.00 -0.52
CA ILE A 336 20.28 4.89 0.64
C ILE A 336 20.96 5.61 1.81
N PRO A 337 20.38 6.71 2.35
CA PRO A 337 20.98 7.38 3.48
C PRO A 337 20.88 6.51 4.74
N ASN A 338 21.89 6.60 5.62
CA ASN A 338 21.94 5.85 6.89
C ASN A 338 20.80 6.19 7.87
N SER A 339 20.05 7.26 7.61
CA SER A 339 18.84 7.59 8.36
C SER A 339 17.64 6.73 7.97
N LEU A 340 17.67 6.13 6.77
CA LEU A 340 16.53 5.40 6.25
C LEU A 340 16.36 4.08 6.99
N LYS A 341 15.14 3.86 7.49
CA LYS A 341 14.74 2.69 8.28
C LYS A 341 13.82 1.75 7.53
N TYR A 342 12.89 2.31 6.76
CA TYR A 342 11.83 1.53 6.11
C TYR A 342 11.72 1.87 4.62
N ILE A 343 11.72 0.84 3.79
CA ILE A 343 11.34 0.92 2.37
C ILE A 343 10.09 0.07 2.21
N GLU A 344 8.96 0.69 1.87
CA GLU A 344 7.68 -0.01 1.77
C GLU A 344 7.45 -0.66 0.40
N ARG A 345 6.27 -1.28 0.26
CA ARG A 345 5.87 -2.05 -0.91
C ARG A 345 6.07 -1.27 -2.22
N ASN A 346 6.68 -1.90 -3.22
CA ASN A 346 6.92 -1.34 -4.56
C ASN A 346 7.70 -0.01 -4.60
N ALA A 347 8.29 0.45 -3.49
CA ALA A 347 8.84 1.80 -3.39
C ALA A 347 9.80 2.16 -4.53
N PHE A 348 10.64 1.21 -4.98
CA PHE A 348 11.57 1.38 -6.10
C PHE A 348 11.32 0.36 -7.23
N ALA A 349 10.13 -0.23 -7.31
CA ALA A 349 9.81 -1.21 -8.35
C ALA A 349 9.77 -0.60 -9.75
N SER A 350 10.09 -1.41 -10.77
CA SER A 350 10.11 -1.02 -12.19
C SER A 350 11.02 0.17 -12.47
N ASN A 351 12.27 0.08 -12.04
CA ASN A 351 13.32 1.06 -12.30
C ASN A 351 14.45 0.44 -13.14
N LYS A 352 15.62 1.07 -13.17
CA LYS A 352 16.80 0.61 -13.93
C LYS A 352 18.03 0.50 -13.02
N LEU A 353 17.83 0.31 -11.71
CA LEU A 353 18.92 0.27 -10.73
C LEU A 353 19.86 -0.86 -11.08
N THR A 354 21.15 -0.55 -11.24
CA THR A 354 22.17 -1.55 -11.65
C THR A 354 22.98 -2.11 -10.47
N SER A 355 23.03 -1.35 -9.38
CA SER A 355 23.61 -1.71 -8.10
C SER A 355 22.68 -1.26 -6.97
N LEU A 356 22.82 -1.91 -5.82
CA LEU A 356 22.11 -1.56 -4.60
C LEU A 356 23.01 -1.87 -3.40
N GLU A 357 23.36 -0.84 -2.64
CA GLU A 357 24.02 -0.97 -1.34
C GLU A 357 22.97 -0.77 -0.26
N ILE A 358 22.78 -1.78 0.59
CA ILE A 358 21.82 -1.73 1.70
C ILE A 358 22.61 -1.39 2.97
N PRO A 359 22.39 -0.23 3.61
CA PRO A 359 23.10 0.13 4.83
C PRO A 359 22.61 -0.71 6.02
N GLU A 360 23.50 -0.96 6.98
CA GLU A 360 23.20 -1.66 8.23
C GLU A 360 22.11 -0.94 9.08
N SER A 361 21.81 0.32 8.78
CA SER A 361 20.75 1.06 9.46
C SER A 361 19.34 0.68 9.01
N LEU A 362 19.20 0.04 7.84
CA LEU A 362 17.90 -0.26 7.24
C LEU A 362 17.26 -1.47 7.92
N GLU A 363 16.04 -1.30 8.41
CA GLU A 363 15.36 -2.29 9.25
C GLU A 363 14.36 -3.13 8.46
N TYR A 364 13.83 -2.61 7.34
CA TYR A 364 12.78 -3.30 6.59
C TYR A 364 12.77 -2.95 5.10
N ILE A 365 12.59 -3.99 4.28
CA ILE A 365 12.33 -3.90 2.85
C ILE A 365 10.99 -4.60 2.55
N GLY A 366 10.04 -3.84 2.04
CA GLY A 366 8.69 -4.30 1.76
C GLY A 366 8.57 -5.18 0.52
N ALA A 367 7.39 -5.77 0.35
CA ALA A 367 7.08 -6.62 -0.79
C ALA A 367 7.34 -5.89 -2.12
N MET A 368 7.97 -6.59 -3.06
CA MET A 368 8.29 -6.05 -4.40
C MET A 368 9.07 -4.72 -4.36
N ALA A 369 9.70 -4.32 -3.25
CA ALA A 369 10.30 -2.98 -3.12
C ALA A 369 11.31 -2.65 -4.23
N PHE A 370 12.10 -3.63 -4.67
CA PHE A 370 13.07 -3.53 -5.77
C PHE A 370 12.74 -4.44 -6.96
N TYR A 371 11.48 -4.84 -7.10
CA TYR A 371 10.98 -5.66 -8.20
C TYR A 371 11.27 -5.01 -9.57
N ASN A 372 11.66 -5.81 -10.58
CA ASN A 372 11.88 -5.34 -11.95
C ASN A 372 12.89 -4.19 -12.04
N ASN A 373 14.14 -4.51 -11.70
CA ASN A 373 15.30 -3.62 -11.80
C ASN A 373 16.41 -4.33 -12.59
N LYS A 374 17.65 -3.83 -12.51
CA LYS A 374 18.83 -4.40 -13.18
C LYS A 374 19.96 -4.70 -12.22
N ILE A 375 19.65 -4.95 -10.95
CA ILE A 375 20.65 -5.11 -9.89
C ILE A 375 21.47 -6.35 -10.22
N THR A 376 22.80 -6.23 -10.25
CA THR A 376 23.71 -7.30 -10.67
C THR A 376 24.39 -8.04 -9.52
N SER A 377 24.56 -7.37 -8.38
CA SER A 377 25.05 -7.96 -7.14
C SER A 377 24.31 -7.37 -5.95
N LEU A 378 24.09 -8.21 -4.94
CA LEU A 378 23.39 -7.83 -3.73
C LEU A 378 24.02 -8.50 -2.51
N GLU A 379 24.21 -7.72 -1.45
CA GLU A 379 24.56 -8.19 -0.13
C GLU A 379 23.44 -7.79 0.84
N ILE A 380 22.90 -8.79 1.54
CA ILE A 380 21.93 -8.56 2.61
C ILE A 380 22.72 -8.29 3.89
N PRO A 381 22.55 -7.13 4.55
CA PRO A 381 23.29 -6.78 5.75
C PRO A 381 22.86 -7.66 6.94
N GLU A 382 23.72 -7.74 7.96
CA GLU A 382 23.46 -8.58 9.14
C GLU A 382 22.35 -8.02 10.03
N THR A 383 21.97 -6.75 9.87
CA THR A 383 20.83 -6.15 10.61
C THR A 383 19.46 -6.41 9.97
N LEU A 384 19.40 -6.83 8.70
CA LEU A 384 18.13 -7.07 8.03
C LEU A 384 17.65 -8.51 8.31
N GLU A 385 16.66 -8.63 9.19
CA GLU A 385 16.13 -9.93 9.64
C GLU A 385 15.09 -10.54 8.68
N ASP A 386 14.40 -9.72 7.89
CA ASP A 386 13.40 -10.15 6.92
C ASP A 386 13.22 -9.12 5.79
N PHE A 387 12.65 -9.56 4.67
CA PHE A 387 12.21 -8.74 3.56
C PHE A 387 10.99 -9.34 2.87
N GLY A 388 10.16 -8.46 2.30
CA GLY A 388 8.88 -8.87 1.72
C GLY A 388 9.00 -9.77 0.50
N PHE A 389 7.90 -10.41 0.17
CA PHE A 389 7.80 -11.28 -1.01
C PHE A 389 8.17 -10.54 -2.30
N GLU A 390 8.84 -11.24 -3.22
CA GLU A 390 9.31 -10.70 -4.50
C GLU A 390 10.18 -9.43 -4.41
N ALA A 391 10.73 -9.10 -3.23
CA ALA A 391 11.45 -7.84 -2.99
C ALA A 391 12.56 -7.57 -4.03
N PHE A 392 13.25 -8.61 -4.49
CA PHE A 392 14.34 -8.52 -5.47
C PHE A 392 14.09 -9.35 -6.74
N SER A 393 12.82 -9.68 -7.01
CA SER A 393 12.43 -10.43 -8.20
C SER A 393 12.61 -9.61 -9.49
N HIS A 394 12.80 -10.28 -10.63
CA HIS A 394 13.06 -9.66 -11.93
C HIS A 394 14.24 -8.68 -11.90
N ASN A 395 15.41 -9.18 -11.52
CA ASN A 395 16.66 -8.42 -11.55
C ASN A 395 17.71 -9.14 -12.41
N GLU A 396 18.96 -8.70 -12.35
CA GLU A 396 20.07 -9.31 -13.07
C GLU A 396 21.11 -9.89 -12.11
N ILE A 397 20.69 -10.30 -10.90
CA ILE A 397 21.61 -10.65 -9.81
C ILE A 397 22.37 -11.92 -10.18
N THR A 398 23.69 -11.81 -10.21
CA THR A 398 24.64 -12.90 -10.46
C THR A 398 25.42 -13.28 -9.21
N SER A 399 25.55 -12.34 -8.25
CA SER A 399 26.24 -12.52 -6.98
C SER A 399 25.33 -12.07 -5.84
N LEU A 400 24.89 -13.03 -5.03
CA LEU A 400 24.05 -12.80 -3.86
C LEU A 400 24.77 -13.29 -2.61
N LYS A 401 24.97 -12.39 -1.65
CA LYS A 401 25.42 -12.73 -0.29
C LYS A 401 24.25 -12.59 0.67
N LEU A 402 23.85 -13.72 1.23
CA LEU A 402 22.82 -13.79 2.27
C LEU A 402 23.45 -13.56 3.64
N SER A 403 22.77 -12.79 4.47
CA SER A 403 23.12 -12.56 5.88
C SER A 403 22.83 -13.81 6.72
N LYS A 404 23.46 -13.91 7.89
CA LYS A 404 23.18 -15.00 8.85
C LYS A 404 22.00 -14.67 9.75
N SER A 405 21.57 -13.42 9.82
CA SER A 405 20.44 -12.99 10.65
C SER A 405 19.07 -13.34 10.06
N ILE A 406 18.99 -13.65 8.76
CA ILE A 406 17.73 -14.10 8.15
C ILE A 406 17.47 -15.58 8.48
N SER A 407 16.23 -15.87 8.91
CA SER A 407 15.79 -17.23 9.27
C SER A 407 14.91 -17.90 8.21
N SER A 408 14.34 -17.10 7.31
CA SER A 408 13.58 -17.56 6.15
C SER A 408 13.76 -16.61 4.97
N ILE A 409 13.57 -17.13 3.76
CA ILE A 409 13.53 -16.31 2.55
C ILE A 409 12.12 -16.32 1.97
N ALA A 410 11.53 -15.14 1.80
CA ALA A 410 10.17 -14.99 1.34
C ALA A 410 9.94 -15.54 -0.08
N TYR A 411 8.68 -15.86 -0.35
CA TYR A 411 8.18 -16.29 -1.66
C TYR A 411 8.66 -15.35 -2.78
N GLY A 412 9.15 -15.94 -3.87
CA GLY A 412 9.58 -15.24 -5.08
C GLY A 412 10.70 -14.21 -4.90
N ALA A 413 11.33 -14.10 -3.72
CA ALA A 413 12.17 -12.95 -3.38
C ALA A 413 13.33 -12.71 -4.37
N PHE A 414 13.87 -13.77 -4.98
CA PHE A 414 14.95 -13.72 -5.97
C PHE A 414 14.56 -14.42 -7.28
N GLU A 415 13.26 -14.50 -7.59
CA GLU A 415 12.79 -15.06 -8.86
C GLU A 415 13.27 -14.22 -10.06
N TYR A 416 13.44 -14.83 -11.23
CA TYR A 416 13.86 -14.14 -12.45
C TYR A 416 15.15 -13.33 -12.28
N ASN A 417 16.20 -14.01 -11.84
CA ASN A 417 17.56 -13.46 -11.69
C ASN A 417 18.56 -14.26 -12.53
N LYS A 418 19.87 -14.09 -12.29
CA LYS A 418 20.95 -14.70 -13.07
C LYS A 418 21.94 -15.46 -12.19
N LEU A 419 21.51 -15.94 -11.02
CA LEU A 419 22.38 -16.67 -10.09
C LEU A 419 22.81 -17.99 -10.69
N GLU A 420 24.11 -18.26 -10.73
CA GLU A 420 24.68 -19.53 -11.21
C GLU A 420 25.10 -20.45 -10.06
N TYR A 421 25.51 -19.86 -8.94
CA TYR A 421 25.91 -20.55 -7.72
C TYR A 421 25.30 -19.83 -6.52
N LEU A 422 24.87 -20.61 -5.53
CA LEU A 422 24.34 -20.07 -4.30
C LEU A 422 24.64 -21.02 -3.13
N THR A 423 25.18 -20.43 -2.07
CA THR A 423 25.31 -21.08 -0.76
C THR A 423 24.34 -20.40 0.19
N ILE A 424 23.39 -21.17 0.70
CA ILE A 424 22.40 -20.71 1.67
C ILE A 424 22.93 -21.02 3.07
N PRO A 425 23.07 -20.00 3.95
CA PRO A 425 23.49 -20.20 5.33
C PRO A 425 22.57 -21.17 6.10
N ASP A 426 23.14 -21.92 7.04
CA ASP A 426 22.41 -22.90 7.85
C ASP A 426 21.40 -22.24 8.82
N THR A 427 21.52 -20.93 9.01
CA THR A 427 20.55 -20.11 9.76
C THR A 427 19.21 -19.98 9.05
N ILE A 428 19.18 -20.21 7.73
CA ILE A 428 17.96 -20.15 6.93
C ILE A 428 17.26 -21.51 7.02
N THR A 429 16.17 -21.52 7.76
CA THR A 429 15.37 -22.71 8.05
C THR A 429 14.24 -22.95 7.06
N SER A 430 13.85 -21.93 6.27
CA SER A 430 12.80 -22.06 5.26
C SER A 430 13.08 -21.21 4.01
N ILE A 431 12.82 -21.78 2.84
CA ILE A 431 12.88 -21.13 1.52
C ILE A 431 11.49 -21.23 0.89
N GLY A 432 10.88 -20.08 0.62
CA GLY A 432 9.54 -19.98 0.05
C GLY A 432 9.41 -20.50 -1.38
N MET A 433 8.17 -20.69 -1.81
CA MET A 433 7.84 -21.04 -3.18
C MET A 433 8.35 -20.00 -4.18
N TRP A 434 8.87 -20.47 -5.32
CA TRP A 434 9.44 -19.67 -6.42
C TRP A 434 10.63 -18.77 -6.06
N THR A 435 11.16 -18.86 -4.84
CA THR A 435 12.18 -17.93 -4.34
C THR A 435 13.39 -17.76 -5.26
N PHE A 436 13.88 -18.84 -5.86
CA PHE A 436 15.02 -18.84 -6.79
C PHE A 436 14.65 -19.41 -8.17
N LYS A 437 13.37 -19.45 -8.51
CA LYS A 437 12.93 -19.91 -9.84
C LYS A 437 13.36 -18.93 -10.93
N HIS A 438 13.53 -19.42 -12.15
CA HIS A 438 14.04 -18.66 -13.28
C HIS A 438 15.40 -18.00 -13.01
N ASN A 439 16.31 -18.76 -12.40
CA ASN A 439 17.72 -18.40 -12.27
C ASN A 439 18.56 -19.27 -13.23
N LYS A 440 19.89 -19.25 -13.07
CA LYS A 440 20.83 -20.11 -13.81
C LYS A 440 21.50 -21.14 -12.91
N LEU A 441 20.88 -21.43 -11.76
CA LEU A 441 21.44 -22.33 -10.77
C LEU A 441 21.54 -23.73 -11.36
N ILE A 442 22.66 -24.39 -11.14
CA ILE A 442 22.83 -25.82 -11.47
C ILE A 442 22.80 -26.64 -10.17
N SER A 443 23.37 -26.08 -9.10
CA SER A 443 23.32 -26.64 -7.76
C SER A 443 23.21 -25.54 -6.71
N VAL A 444 22.63 -25.88 -5.57
CA VAL A 444 22.54 -25.02 -4.40
C VAL A 444 22.96 -25.80 -3.16
N GLU A 445 23.79 -25.18 -2.34
CA GLU A 445 24.14 -25.74 -1.03
C GLU A 445 23.26 -25.13 0.06
N ILE A 446 22.56 -25.95 0.82
CA ILE A 446 21.66 -25.52 1.89
C ILE A 446 21.95 -26.26 3.20
N GLY A 447 21.49 -25.72 4.32
CA GLY A 447 21.60 -26.40 5.62
C GLY A 447 20.80 -27.70 5.68
N ALA A 448 21.28 -28.68 6.46
CA ALA A 448 20.64 -29.98 6.65
C ALA A 448 19.13 -29.91 6.93
N HIS A 449 18.70 -28.92 7.71
CA HIS A 449 17.32 -28.77 8.20
C HIS A 449 16.50 -27.72 7.44
N THR A 450 17.05 -27.09 6.40
CA THR A 450 16.32 -26.08 5.62
C THR A 450 15.13 -26.71 4.90
N ILE A 451 13.92 -26.25 5.22
CA ILE A 451 12.69 -26.59 4.52
C ILE A 451 12.67 -25.83 3.20
N VAL A 452 12.40 -26.54 2.11
CA VAL A 452 12.31 -25.98 0.77
C VAL A 452 10.88 -26.17 0.30
N GLU A 453 10.14 -25.08 0.11
CA GLU A 453 8.78 -25.14 -0.43
C GLU A 453 8.78 -25.56 -1.91
N ASN A 454 7.61 -26.01 -2.39
CA ASN A 454 7.45 -26.46 -3.77
C ASN A 454 7.88 -25.36 -4.75
N ASP A 455 8.57 -25.77 -5.82
CA ASP A 455 9.07 -24.90 -6.89
C ASP A 455 9.99 -23.75 -6.42
N ALA A 456 10.60 -23.83 -5.24
CA ALA A 456 11.57 -22.82 -4.80
C ALA A 456 12.75 -22.64 -5.77
N PHE A 457 13.08 -23.68 -6.54
CA PHE A 457 14.13 -23.70 -7.57
C PHE A 457 13.55 -24.23 -8.90
N ASP A 458 14.23 -23.97 -10.02
CA ASP A 458 13.90 -24.57 -11.32
C ASP A 458 14.09 -26.09 -11.32
N ASP A 459 13.36 -26.78 -12.19
CA ASP A 459 13.55 -28.21 -12.43
C ASP A 459 14.99 -28.51 -12.86
N GLY A 460 15.61 -29.50 -12.22
CA GLY A 460 16.99 -29.93 -12.50
C GLY A 460 18.07 -29.28 -11.64
N VAL A 461 17.73 -28.31 -10.78
CA VAL A 461 18.68 -27.78 -9.78
C VAL A 461 19.00 -28.86 -8.74
N THR A 462 20.28 -29.17 -8.56
CA THR A 462 20.73 -30.14 -7.55
C THR A 462 20.83 -29.48 -6.18
N ILE A 463 20.05 -29.96 -5.21
CA ILE A 463 20.12 -29.49 -3.81
C ILE A 463 21.12 -30.34 -3.04
N ILE A 464 22.19 -29.71 -2.54
CA ILE A 464 23.22 -30.32 -1.70
C ILE A 464 22.97 -29.89 -0.26
N ARG A 465 22.65 -30.84 0.62
CA ARG A 465 22.46 -30.57 2.05
C ARG A 465 23.79 -30.77 2.78
N ARG A 466 24.25 -29.72 3.45
CA ARG A 466 25.46 -29.72 4.28
C ARG A 466 25.15 -30.08 5.74
#